data_AF-J9FCZ6-F1
#
_entry.id   AF-J9FCZ6-F1
#
_cell.length_a   1.000
_cell.length_b   1.000
_cell.length_c   1.000
_cell.angle_alpha   90.00
_cell.angle_beta   90.00
_cell.angle_gamma   90.00
#
_symmetry.space_group_name_H-M   'P 1'
#
loop_
_entity.id
_entity.type
_entity.pdbx_description
1 polymer ?
#
loop_
_entity_poly.entity_id
_entity_poly.type
_entity_poly.pdbx_seq_one_letter_code
_entity_poly.pdbx_strand_id
1 'polypeptide(L)'
;MYIFKNTASQNTELWPLKHIIEVRALSFPSGEPTIDDVNALEVFPDGRCVVDKHLAYEPSQLNVMDPQKQMSNSYLCSRLRSRYNKCQDIFETNVYTKKNVTLVE
;
A
#
# COMPACT_ATOMS: atom_id res chain seq x y z
N MET A 1 -15.14 -1.78 -3.15
CA MET A 1 -16.43 -1.13 -3.45
C MET A 1 -16.14 0.10 -4.30
N TYR A 2 -16.90 0.33 -5.36
CA TYR A 2 -16.70 1.47 -6.26
C TYR A 2 -17.97 2.32 -6.28
N ILE A 3 -17.78 3.64 -6.36
CA ILE A 3 -18.87 4.62 -6.38
C ILE A 3 -18.85 5.30 -7.75
N PHE A 4 -19.99 5.26 -8.45
CA PHE A 4 -20.16 5.87 -9.75
C PHE A 4 -21.20 6.98 -9.68
N LYS A 5 -21.01 8.03 -10.47
CA LYS A 5 -22.05 9.04 -10.68
C LYS A 5 -23.14 8.44 -11.56
N ASN A 6 -24.39 8.60 -11.15
CA ASN A 6 -25.55 8.17 -11.96
C ASN A 6 -25.67 9.07 -13.20
N THR A 7 -24.98 8.70 -14.27
CA THR A 7 -24.97 9.38 -15.56
C THR A 7 -25.28 8.37 -16.65
N ALA A 8 -25.92 8.80 -17.74
CA ALA A 8 -26.31 7.89 -18.82
C ALA A 8 -25.12 7.15 -19.44
N SER A 9 -23.96 7.81 -19.54
CA SER A 9 -22.71 7.19 -20.03
C SER A 9 -22.28 6.02 -19.16
N GLN A 10 -22.21 6.22 -17.84
CA GLN A 10 -21.82 5.18 -16.90
C GLN A 10 -22.84 4.04 -16.85
N ASN A 11 -24.14 4.36 -16.91
CA ASN A 11 -25.19 3.34 -16.92
C ASN A 11 -25.11 2.45 -18.16
N THR A 12 -24.69 2.99 -19.31
CA THR A 12 -24.50 2.22 -20.54
C THR A 12 -23.32 1.24 -20.41
N GLU A 13 -22.24 1.62 -19.73
CA GLU A 13 -21.08 0.77 -19.46
C GLU A 13 -21.37 -0.32 -18.42
N LEU A 14 -22.17 -0.01 -17.40
CA LEU A 14 -22.53 -0.95 -16.33
C LEU A 14 -23.61 -1.95 -16.75
N TRP A 15 -24.44 -1.61 -17.73
CA TRP A 15 -25.58 -2.45 -18.14
C TRP A 15 -25.21 -3.86 -18.62
N PRO A 16 -24.17 -4.06 -19.45
CA PRO A 16 -23.72 -5.40 -19.84
C PRO A 16 -23.30 -6.26 -18.63
N LEU A 17 -22.74 -5.63 -17.60
CA LEU A 17 -22.20 -6.28 -16.40
C LEU A 17 -23.25 -6.52 -15.30
N LYS A 18 -24.51 -6.14 -15.52
CA LYS A 18 -25.61 -6.17 -14.53
C LYS A 18 -25.87 -7.53 -13.84
N HIS A 19 -25.35 -8.62 -14.41
CA HIS A 19 -25.51 -9.98 -13.90
C HIS A 19 -24.35 -10.42 -12.98
N ILE A 20 -23.24 -9.67 -12.96
CA ILE A 20 -22.05 -9.93 -12.14
C ILE A 20 -21.91 -8.91 -11.02
N ILE A 21 -22.51 -7.73 -11.17
CA ILE A 21 -22.43 -6.64 -10.21
C ILE A 21 -23.76 -6.43 -9.48
N GLU A 22 -23.67 -5.96 -8.23
CA GLU A 22 -24.81 -5.44 -7.48
C GLU A 22 -24.73 -3.91 -7.43
N VAL A 23 -25.78 -3.23 -7.90
CA VAL A 23 -25.86 -1.77 -7.91
C VAL A 23 -26.82 -1.33 -6.81
N ARG A 24 -26.33 -0.51 -5.87
CA ARG A 24 -27.13 0.10 -4.80
C ARG A 24 -26.99 1.61 -4.83
N ALA A 25 -28.08 2.31 -4.48
CA ALA A 25 -28.07 3.76 -4.37
C ALA A 25 -27.33 4.19 -3.09
N LEU A 26 -26.51 5.23 -3.20
CA LEU A 26 -25.83 5.80 -2.05
C LEU A 26 -26.80 6.72 -1.29
N SER A 27 -26.96 6.47 0.02
CA SER A 27 -27.85 7.22 0.91
C SER A 27 -27.04 7.90 2.01
N PHE A 28 -27.42 9.13 2.36
CA PHE A 28 -26.72 9.98 3.33
C PHE A 28 -27.62 10.26 4.55
N PRO A 29 -27.75 9.32 5.49
CA PRO A 29 -28.58 9.51 6.68
C PRO A 29 -28.13 10.68 7.57
N SER A 30 -26.82 10.96 7.61
CA SER A 30 -26.23 12.02 8.45
C SER A 30 -26.06 13.36 7.70
N GLY A 31 -26.55 13.46 6.47
CA GLY A 31 -26.29 14.59 5.57
C GLY A 31 -25.08 14.35 4.65
N GLU A 32 -24.84 15.28 3.74
CA GLU A 32 -23.70 15.21 2.81
C GLU A 32 -22.38 15.43 3.56
N PRO A 33 -21.37 14.55 3.37
CA PRO A 33 -20.08 14.69 4.03
C PRO A 33 -19.31 15.90 3.51
N THR A 34 -18.68 16.65 4.41
CA THR A 34 -17.80 17.78 4.08
C THR A 34 -16.35 17.32 4.02
N ILE A 35 -15.44 18.18 3.54
CA ILE A 35 -13.99 17.91 3.44
C ILE A 35 -13.40 17.48 4.79
N ASP A 36 -13.93 17.99 5.90
CA ASP A 36 -13.46 17.68 7.25
C ASP A 36 -13.85 16.26 7.71
N ASP A 37 -14.85 15.65 7.08
CA ASP A 37 -15.41 14.35 7.47
C ASP A 37 -14.73 13.17 6.77
N VAL A 38 -13.74 13.41 5.91
CA VAL A 38 -13.09 12.37 5.10
C VAL A 38 -12.50 11.23 5.95
N ASN A 39 -11.96 11.56 7.12
CA ASN A 39 -11.35 10.57 8.03
C ASN A 39 -12.39 9.84 8.90
N ALA A 40 -13.64 10.29 8.90
CA ALA A 40 -14.74 9.78 9.70
C ALA A 40 -15.82 9.09 8.85
N LEU A 41 -15.56 8.93 7.54
CA LEU A 41 -16.52 8.45 6.56
C LEU A 41 -16.39 6.94 6.38
N GLU A 42 -17.49 6.22 6.62
CA GLU A 42 -17.61 4.81 6.24
C GLU A 42 -18.81 4.60 5.30
N VAL A 43 -18.57 3.80 4.26
CA VAL A 43 -19.62 3.40 3.33
C VAL A 43 -19.90 1.91 3.55
N PHE A 44 -21.15 1.62 3.92
CA PHE A 44 -21.60 0.26 4.17
C PHE A 44 -22.01 -0.45 2.86
N PRO A 45 -21.96 -1.79 2.83
CA PRO A 45 -22.49 -2.58 1.71
C PRO A 45 -23.97 -2.32 1.41
N ASP A 46 -24.72 -1.79 2.37
CA ASP A 46 -26.11 -1.35 2.23
C ASP A 46 -26.28 -0.11 1.35
N GLY A 47 -25.19 0.55 0.94
CA GLY A 47 -25.23 1.84 0.26
C GLY A 47 -25.42 3.01 1.22
N ARG A 48 -25.35 2.79 2.54
CA ARG A 48 -25.40 3.87 3.53
C ARG A 48 -24.01 4.48 3.70
N CYS A 49 -23.92 5.78 3.56
CA CYS A 49 -22.73 6.58 3.82
C CYS A 49 -22.89 7.25 5.19
N VAL A 50 -22.19 6.74 6.19
CA VAL A 50 -22.30 7.22 7.57
C VAL A 50 -21.03 7.98 7.92
N VAL A 51 -21.23 9.18 8.45
CA VAL A 51 -20.16 9.96 9.08
C VAL A 51 -20.20 9.67 10.57
N ASP A 52 -19.22 8.95 11.10
CA ASP A 52 -19.06 8.72 12.53
C ASP A 52 -17.81 9.45 13.05
N LYS A 53 -18.05 10.62 13.65
CA LYS A 53 -16.98 11.47 14.21
C LYS A 53 -16.33 10.84 15.44
N HIS A 54 -16.96 9.86 16.08
CA HIS A 54 -16.35 9.14 17.21
C HIS A 54 -15.32 8.12 16.74
N LEU A 55 -15.42 7.65 15.50
CA LEU A 55 -14.46 6.74 14.87
C LEU A 55 -13.31 7.49 14.18
N ALA A 56 -13.36 8.83 14.14
CA ALA A 56 -12.32 9.64 13.52
C ALA A 56 -10.97 9.39 14.21
N TYR A 57 -10.03 8.79 13.48
CA TYR A 57 -8.69 8.55 13.97
C TYR A 57 -7.81 9.78 13.78
N GLU A 58 -7.13 10.18 14.85
CA GLU A 58 -6.04 11.13 14.75
C GLU A 58 -4.87 10.47 14.02
N PRO A 59 -4.28 11.10 12.99
CA PRO A 59 -3.17 10.53 12.23
C PRO A 59 -1.95 10.20 13.10
N SER A 60 -1.82 10.83 14.26
CA SER A 60 -0.79 10.51 15.27
C SER A 60 -0.93 9.09 15.86
N GLN A 61 -2.15 8.56 15.91
CA GLN A 61 -2.45 7.21 16.41
C GLN A 61 -2.22 6.11 15.35
N LEU A 62 -2.21 6.48 14.06
CA LEU A 62 -1.92 5.59 12.93
C LEU A 62 -0.42 5.35 12.73
N ASN A 63 0.42 5.63 13.72
CA ASN A 63 1.84 5.36 13.63
C ASN A 63 2.08 3.84 13.70
N VAL A 64 2.01 3.17 12.54
CA VAL A 64 2.24 1.72 12.36
C VAL A 64 3.64 1.31 12.82
N MET A 65 4.54 2.28 12.92
CA MET A 65 5.92 2.10 13.28
C MET A 65 6.11 2.19 14.79
N ASP A 66 6.23 1.04 15.46
CA ASP A 66 6.71 0.97 16.84
C ASP A 66 8.22 1.34 16.86
N PRO A 67 8.63 2.45 17.52
CA PRO A 67 10.02 2.87 17.58
C PRO A 67 10.94 1.81 18.20
N GLN A 68 10.42 0.95 19.08
CA GLN A 68 11.20 -0.13 19.71
C GLN A 68 11.37 -1.35 18.79
N LYS A 69 10.45 -1.54 17.84
CA LYS A 69 10.49 -2.63 16.86
C LYS A 69 11.29 -2.26 15.61
N GLN A 70 11.65 -0.99 15.44
CA GLN A 70 12.54 -0.55 14.38
C GLN A 70 13.97 -0.98 14.65
N MET A 71 14.58 -1.67 13.68
CA MET A 71 16.02 -1.92 13.72
C MET A 71 16.77 -0.61 13.50
N SER A 72 17.80 -0.35 14.28
CA SER A 72 18.65 0.83 14.06
C SER A 72 19.32 0.77 12.68
N ASN A 73 19.59 1.93 12.10
CA ASN A 73 20.29 2.01 10.81
C ASN A 73 21.68 1.33 10.88
N SER A 74 22.38 1.50 12.01
CA SER A 74 23.65 0.81 12.27
C SER A 74 23.53 -0.71 12.23
N TYR A 75 22.46 -1.27 12.80
CA TYR A 75 22.19 -2.70 12.78
C TYR A 75 21.90 -3.20 11.36
N LEU A 76 21.06 -2.48 10.61
CA LEU A 76 20.74 -2.81 9.22
C LEU A 76 21.98 -2.78 8.33
N CYS A 77 22.78 -1.72 8.41
CA CYS A 77 24.04 -1.60 7.66
C CYS A 77 25.01 -2.74 8.00
N SER A 78 25.16 -3.06 9.28
CA SER A 78 26.01 -4.18 9.73
C SER A 78 25.54 -5.51 9.15
N ARG A 79 24.23 -5.79 9.23
CA ARG A 79 23.64 -7.04 8.75
C ARG A 79 23.71 -7.18 7.23
N LEU A 80 23.45 -6.10 6.49
CA LEU A 80 23.58 -6.07 5.02
C LEU A 80 25.04 -6.27 4.60
N ARG A 81 25.99 -5.63 5.28
CA ARG A 81 27.43 -5.79 5.01
C ARG A 81 27.92 -7.22 5.28
N SER A 82 27.48 -7.83 6.39
CA SER A 82 27.76 -9.24 6.68
C SER A 82 27.23 -10.18 5.59
N ARG A 83 26.00 -9.96 5.12
CA ARG A 83 25.43 -10.72 3.99
C ARG A 83 26.21 -10.51 2.70
N TYR A 84 26.57 -9.27 2.38
CA TYR A 84 27.34 -8.94 1.18
C TYR A 84 28.70 -9.66 1.19
N ASN A 85 29.43 -9.61 2.30
CA ASN A 85 30.72 -10.29 2.42
C ASN A 85 30.59 -11.81 2.31
N LYS A 86 29.55 -12.41 2.91
CA LYS A 86 29.27 -13.84 2.79
C LYS A 86 28.97 -14.26 1.34
N CYS A 87 28.40 -13.38 0.53
CA CYS A 87 28.14 -13.62 -0.87
C CYS A 87 29.34 -13.27 -1.78
N GLN A 88 30.36 -12.55 -1.30
CA GLN A 88 31.58 -12.27 -2.07
C GLN A 88 32.40 -13.54 -2.33
N ASP A 89 32.41 -14.49 -1.39
CA ASP A 89 33.13 -15.77 -1.54
C ASP A 89 32.61 -16.62 -2.71
N ILE A 90 31.40 -16.36 -3.22
CA ILE A 90 30.80 -17.09 -4.35
C ILE A 90 31.37 -16.60 -5.71
N PHE A 91 32.10 -15.47 -5.74
CA PHE A 91 32.61 -14.89 -7.00
C PHE A 91 34.12 -15.10 -7.26
N GLU A 92 34.90 -15.64 -6.32
CA GLU A 92 36.37 -15.79 -6.51
C GLU A 92 36.80 -17.13 -7.13
N THR A 93 35.87 -18.00 -7.53
CA THR A 93 36.16 -19.18 -8.37
C THR A 93 35.40 -19.14 -9.70
N ASN A 94 35.45 -18.02 -10.41
CA ASN A 94 35.27 -18.07 -11.86
C ASN A 94 36.62 -17.95 -12.55
N VAL A 95 36.77 -18.66 -13.67
CA VAL A 95 38.02 -18.76 -14.46
C VAL A 95 38.45 -17.40 -15.03
N TYR A 96 37.60 -16.37 -14.94
CA TYR A 96 37.76 -15.09 -15.64
C TYR A 96 38.20 -13.91 -14.77
N THR A 97 38.44 -14.09 -13.46
CA THR A 97 38.92 -12.99 -12.61
C THR A 97 40.44 -12.82 -12.76
N LYS A 98 40.87 -11.71 -13.38
CA LYS A 98 42.27 -11.36 -13.71
C LYS A 98 43.15 -11.01 -12.48
N LYS A 99 43.31 -11.91 -11.50
CA LYS A 99 44.30 -11.73 -10.42
C LYS A 99 45.62 -12.49 -10.64
N ASN A 100 45.65 -13.50 -11.53
CA ASN A 100 46.86 -14.29 -11.82
C ASN A 100 47.30 -14.20 -13.30
N VAL A 101 47.62 -13.00 -13.79
CA VAL A 101 48.34 -12.85 -15.07
C VAL A 101 49.74 -12.33 -14.78
N THR A 102 50.69 -13.24 -14.64
CA THR A 102 52.12 -12.93 -14.77
C THR A 102 52.42 -12.76 -16.26
N LEU A 103 52.70 -11.53 -16.69
CA LEU A 103 53.35 -11.28 -17.98
C LEU A 103 54.78 -11.81 -17.89
N VAL A 104 55.09 -12.81 -18.70
CA VAL A 104 56.47 -13.25 -18.95
C VAL A 104 56.93 -12.48 -20.19
N GLU A 105 58.09 -11.82 -20.09
CA GLU A 105 58.75 -11.06 -21.16
C GLU A 105 59.01 -11.88 -22.43
#